data_AF-A0A8B9P3L4-F1
#
_entry.id   AF-A0A8B9P3L4-F1
#
_cell.length_a   1.000
_cell.length_b   1.000
_cell.length_c   1.000
_cell.angle_alpha   90.00
_cell.angle_beta   90.00
_cell.angle_gamma   90.00
#
_symmetry.space_group_name_H-M   'P 1'
#
loop_
_entity.id
_entity.type
_entity.pdbx_description
1 polymer ?
#
loop_
_entity_poly.entity_id
_entity_poly.type
_entity_poly.pdbx_seq_one_letter_code
_entity_poly.pdbx_strand_id
1 'polypeptide(L)'
;VIEHLEEDIEEMDTFSILTRVEVSPVQTIETCPEVSAACNSDHDCAPGDMDMLGHGEKTGRCVPNAGGTEKSCEILAWCPVDEGSVSESLAKMAPQFTILIKNNIHFPRFGFSK
;
A
#
# COMPACT_ATOMS: atom_id res chain seq x y z
N VAL A 1 4.23 7.41 -4.36
CA VAL A 1 3.79 6.99 -5.70
C VAL A 1 2.31 7.35 -5.87
N ILE A 2 2.02 8.65 -6.06
CA ILE A 2 0.70 9.15 -6.45
C ILE A 2 0.98 10.31 -7.41
N GLU A 3 1.52 10.02 -8.58
CA GLU A 3 1.65 11.01 -9.65
C GLU A 3 1.45 10.41 -11.05
N HIS A 4 0.91 9.19 -11.17
CA HIS A 4 0.75 8.50 -12.46
C HIS A 4 -0.55 7.69 -12.57
N LEU A 5 -1.63 8.08 -11.87
CA LEU A 5 -2.93 7.39 -11.95
C LEU A 5 -3.99 8.18 -12.72
N GLU A 6 -3.60 9.01 -13.70
CA GLU A 6 -4.55 9.64 -14.64
C GLU A 6 -4.66 8.92 -15.99
N GLU A 7 -3.89 7.85 -16.22
CA GLU A 7 -3.99 7.04 -17.43
C GLU A 7 -4.11 5.56 -17.01
N ASP A 8 -5.11 4.86 -17.56
CA ASP A 8 -5.41 3.43 -17.40
C ASP A 8 -6.28 2.99 -16.20
N ILE A 9 -7.49 3.56 -16.07
CA ILE A 9 -8.62 2.82 -15.46
C ILE A 9 -9.47 2.23 -16.59
N GLU A 10 -9.06 1.08 -17.12
CA GLU A 10 -9.92 0.20 -17.92
C GLU A 10 -10.72 -0.73 -16.99
N GLU A 11 -11.66 -0.18 -16.23
CA GLU A 11 -12.74 -0.97 -15.62
C GLU A 11 -14.03 -0.70 -16.41
N MET A 12 -14.40 -1.63 -17.29
CA MET A 12 -15.44 -1.42 -18.30
C MET A 12 -16.87 -1.26 -17.73
N ASP A 13 -17.11 -1.54 -16.46
CA ASP A 13 -18.44 -1.44 -15.83
C ASP A 13 -18.46 -0.95 -14.38
N THR A 14 -17.29 -0.66 -13.79
CA THR A 14 -17.15 -0.32 -12.37
C THR A 14 -16.34 0.96 -12.22
N PHE A 15 -16.72 1.78 -11.23
CA PHE A 15 -15.92 2.91 -10.78
C PHE A 15 -15.72 2.80 -9.26
N SER A 16 -14.56 3.26 -8.79
CA SER A 16 -14.23 3.30 -7.36
C SER A 16 -13.97 4.74 -6.94
N ILE A 17 -14.49 5.13 -5.76
CA ILE A 17 -14.26 6.45 -5.19
C ILE A 17 -13.40 6.30 -3.94
N LEU A 18 -12.25 6.97 -3.92
CA LEU A 18 -11.41 7.06 -2.74
C LEU A 18 -12.07 7.97 -1.68
N THR A 19 -12.42 7.40 -0.53
CA THR A 19 -13.06 8.13 0.59
C THR A 19 -12.13 8.33 1.79
N ARG A 20 -10.99 7.68 1.79
CA ARG A 20 -9.93 7.80 2.80
C ARG A 20 -8.60 7.50 2.13
N VAL A 21 -7.58 8.26 2.49
CA VAL A 21 -6.20 8.01 2.08
C VAL A 21 -5.31 7.90 3.31
N GLU A 22 -4.39 6.97 3.25
CA GLU A 22 -3.34 6.75 4.24
C GLU A 22 -2.02 7.08 3.55
N VAL A 23 -1.42 8.20 3.93
CA VAL A 23 -0.23 8.71 3.25
C VAL A 23 1.01 8.31 4.05
N SER A 24 1.82 7.47 3.42
CA SER A 24 3.17 7.12 3.88
C SER A 24 4.18 8.19 3.46
N PRO A 25 5.26 8.44 4.25
CA PRO A 25 6.44 9.15 3.75
C PRO A 25 7.02 8.49 2.48
N VAL A 26 7.94 9.20 1.80
CA VAL A 26 8.57 8.67 0.59
C VAL A 26 9.34 7.39 0.93
N GLN A 27 8.79 6.26 0.49
CA GLN A 27 9.41 4.96 0.68
C GLN A 27 10.41 4.65 -0.44
N THR A 28 11.51 4.01 -0.07
CA THR A 28 12.53 3.50 -0.99
C THR A 28 12.87 2.06 -0.65
N ILE A 29 13.34 1.29 -1.63
CA ILE A 29 13.78 -0.10 -1.38
C ILE A 29 15.14 -0.04 -0.71
N GLU A 30 15.14 -0.24 0.60
CA GLU A 30 16.33 -0.19 1.44
C GLU A 30 16.20 -1.22 2.58
N THR A 31 17.19 -1.25 3.48
CA THR A 31 17.15 -2.09 4.68
C THR A 31 16.73 -1.27 5.89
N CYS A 32 15.75 -1.75 6.65
CA CYS A 32 15.28 -1.10 7.89
C CYS A 32 14.87 -2.15 8.95
N PRO A 33 14.75 -1.76 10.23
CA PRO A 33 14.23 -2.64 11.28
C PRO A 33 12.75 -2.94 11.06
N GLU A 34 12.33 -4.20 11.26
CA GLU A 34 10.93 -4.61 11.25
C GLU A 34 10.23 -4.21 12.57
N VAL A 35 8.94 -3.89 12.53
CA VAL A 35 8.19 -3.40 13.71
C VAL A 35 7.88 -4.54 14.68
N SER A 36 7.55 -5.72 14.16
CA SER A 36 7.06 -6.87 14.95
C SER A 36 8.04 -8.04 15.04
N ALA A 37 9.35 -7.82 14.90
CA ALA A 37 10.37 -8.88 14.87
C ALA A 37 11.52 -8.66 15.87
N ALA A 38 11.18 -8.49 17.16
CA ALA A 38 12.16 -8.31 18.22
C ALA A 38 13.20 -9.45 18.26
N CYS A 39 14.47 -9.09 18.44
CA CYS A 39 15.60 -10.02 18.45
C CYS A 39 16.60 -9.67 19.55
N ASN A 40 17.42 -10.63 19.97
CA ASN A 40 18.54 -10.40 20.88
C ASN A 40 19.88 -10.47 20.14
N SER A 41 19.98 -11.35 19.16
CA SER A 41 21.17 -11.62 18.34
C SER A 41 20.81 -11.94 16.88
N ASP A 42 21.80 -11.88 15.99
CA ASP A 42 21.62 -12.17 14.56
C ASP A 42 21.07 -13.58 14.28
N HIS A 43 21.31 -14.55 15.18
CA HIS A 43 20.78 -15.90 15.06
C HIS A 43 19.25 -15.97 15.17
N ASP A 44 18.62 -14.97 15.80
CA ASP A 44 17.16 -14.89 15.91
C ASP A 44 16.52 -14.47 14.56
N CYS A 45 17.33 -13.97 13.62
CA CYS A 45 16.92 -13.51 12.31
C CYS A 45 17.41 -14.50 11.24
N ALA A 46 16.53 -15.38 10.76
CA ALA A 46 16.88 -16.27 9.66
C ALA A 46 16.99 -15.49 8.33
N PRO A 47 18.15 -15.46 7.64
CA PRO A 47 18.29 -14.75 6.37
C PRO A 47 17.44 -15.41 5.29
N GLY A 48 16.76 -14.60 4.48
CA GLY A 48 15.85 -15.06 3.43
C GLY A 48 14.46 -15.46 3.92
N ASP A 49 14.23 -15.43 5.23
CA ASP A 49 12.91 -15.68 5.82
C ASP A 49 12.01 -14.46 5.70
N MET A 50 10.73 -14.69 5.42
CA MET A 50 9.71 -13.66 5.26
C MET A 50 8.47 -14.07 6.06
N ASP A 51 8.11 -13.25 7.04
CA ASP A 51 6.89 -13.47 7.80
C ASP A 51 5.66 -13.13 6.94
N MET A 52 4.60 -13.93 7.01
CA MET A 52 3.34 -13.65 6.29
C MET A 52 2.71 -12.32 6.68
N LEU A 53 2.97 -11.85 7.90
CA LEU A 53 2.51 -10.56 8.41
C LEU A 53 3.64 -9.52 8.47
N GLY A 54 4.84 -9.85 7.97
CA GLY A 54 5.99 -8.95 7.91
C GLY A 54 6.00 -8.09 6.65
N HIS A 55 6.86 -7.07 6.64
CA HIS A 55 6.93 -6.08 5.57
C HIS A 55 8.02 -6.39 4.53
N GLY A 56 8.90 -7.36 4.81
CA GLY A 56 10.00 -7.69 3.90
C GLY A 56 10.81 -8.92 4.31
N GLU A 57 11.85 -9.18 3.52
CA GLU A 57 12.75 -10.32 3.68
C GLU A 57 13.83 -10.03 4.71
N LYS A 58 14.01 -10.90 5.70
CA LYS A 58 15.06 -10.75 6.71
C LYS A 58 16.45 -10.88 6.08
N THR A 59 17.33 -9.92 6.39
CA THR A 59 18.74 -9.95 5.98
C THR A 59 19.59 -10.88 6.85
N GLY A 60 19.07 -11.25 8.02
CA GLY A 60 19.76 -12.03 9.05
C GLY A 60 20.47 -11.20 10.12
N ARG A 61 20.29 -9.88 10.14
CA ARG A 61 20.91 -8.98 11.12
C ARG A 61 19.91 -8.51 12.18
N CYS A 62 20.35 -8.44 13.43
CA CYS A 62 19.59 -7.91 14.56
C CYS A 62 20.07 -6.49 14.89
N VAL A 63 19.30 -5.48 14.48
CA VAL A 63 19.69 -4.06 14.52
C VAL A 63 18.87 -3.29 15.57
N PRO A 64 19.41 -2.22 16.19
CA PRO A 64 18.64 -1.37 17.09
C PRO A 64 17.45 -0.71 16.38
N ASN A 65 16.29 -0.67 17.03
CA ASN A 65 15.14 0.06 16.50
C ASN A 65 15.34 1.57 16.65
N ALA A 66 14.80 2.36 15.71
CA ALA A 66 14.90 3.82 15.75
C ALA A 66 14.07 4.40 16.91
N GLY A 67 14.73 4.75 18.01
CA GLY A 67 14.10 5.44 19.15
C GLY A 67 14.04 4.66 20.46
N GLY A 68 14.68 3.50 20.58
CA GLY A 68 14.66 2.69 21.81
C GLY A 68 15.93 1.87 22.08
N THR A 69 15.89 1.08 23.14
CA THR A 69 16.92 0.08 23.48
C THR A 69 16.62 -1.32 22.92
N GLU A 70 15.43 -1.49 22.34
CA GLU A 70 14.99 -2.75 21.74
C GLU A 70 15.62 -2.93 20.35
N LYS A 71 15.97 -4.18 20.03
CA LYS A 71 16.49 -4.56 18.71
C LYS A 71 15.45 -5.34 17.94
N SER A 72 15.50 -5.22 16.63
CA SER A 72 14.61 -5.94 15.71
C SER A 72 15.39 -6.47 14.51
N CYS A 73 14.84 -7.48 13.84
CA CYS A 73 15.42 -8.01 12.62
C CYS A 73 15.41 -6.94 11.51
N GLU A 74 16.54 -6.77 10.84
CA GLU A 74 16.70 -5.93 9.65
C GLU A 74 16.09 -6.68 8.45
N ILE A 75 15.21 -6.00 7.73
CA ILE A 75 14.54 -6.50 6.53
C ILE A 75 14.93 -5.66 5.32
N LEU A 76 14.94 -6.26 4.14
CA LEU A 76 14.90 -5.55 2.86
C LEU A 76 13.43 -5.32 2.49
N ALA A 77 13.01 -4.06 2.48
CA ALA A 77 11.60 -3.67 2.31
C ALA A 77 11.47 -2.27 1.70
N TRP A 78 10.23 -1.82 1.54
CA TRP A 78 9.93 -0.41 1.34
C TRP A 78 10.05 0.33 2.68
N CYS A 79 11.12 1.10 2.83
CA CYS A 79 11.47 1.80 4.05
C CYS A 79 11.22 3.31 3.93
N PRO A 80 10.76 4.00 5.00
CA PRO A 80 10.46 3.44 6.32
C PRO A 80 9.17 2.60 6.32
N VAL A 81 9.13 1.57 7.16
CA VAL A 81 7.93 0.76 7.38
C VAL A 81 6.83 1.65 7.96
N ASP A 82 5.60 1.47 7.49
CA ASP A 82 4.45 2.26 7.94
C ASP A 82 4.04 1.90 9.38
N GLU A 83 4.54 2.65 10.36
CA GLU A 83 4.16 2.49 11.78
C GLU A 83 2.89 3.27 12.17
N GLY A 84 2.24 3.92 11.22
CA GLY A 84 1.10 4.79 11.45
C GLY A 84 1.09 5.95 10.46
N SER A 85 0.43 5.74 9.34
CA SER A 85 0.24 6.75 8.31
C SER A 85 -0.68 7.87 8.81
N VAL A 86 -0.47 9.09 8.30
CA VAL A 86 -1.44 10.16 8.51
C VAL A 86 -2.65 9.83 7.65
N SER A 87 -3.76 9.53 8.31
CA SER A 87 -5.03 9.24 7.66
C SER A 87 -5.79 10.55 7.37
N GLU A 88 -6.01 10.83 6.10
CA GLU A 88 -6.90 11.91 5.67
C GLU A 88 -8.25 11.35 5.20
N SER A 89 -9.34 11.93 5.72
CA SER A 89 -10.69 11.55 5.32
C SER A 89 -11.16 12.43 4.15
N LEU A 90 -11.35 11.81 3.00
CA LEU A 90 -11.94 12.43 1.80
C LEU A 90 -13.47 12.20 1.74
N ALA A 91 -14.02 11.43 2.68
CA ALA A 91 -15.42 11.03 2.71
C ALA A 91 -16.39 12.22 2.72
N LYS A 92 -15.98 13.38 3.24
CA LYS A 92 -16.79 14.60 3.22
C LYS A 92 -16.93 15.21 1.82
N MET A 93 -15.99 14.93 0.92
CA MET A 93 -16.02 15.39 -0.47
C MET A 93 -16.78 14.44 -1.40
N ALA A 94 -16.85 13.15 -1.07
CA ALA A 94 -17.54 12.16 -1.90
C ALA A 94 -19.00 12.53 -2.25
N PRO A 95 -19.83 13.11 -1.34
CA PRO A 95 -21.18 13.56 -1.69
C PRO A 95 -21.24 14.76 -2.66
N GLN A 96 -20.12 15.46 -2.87
CA GLN A 96 -20.05 16.61 -3.78
C GLN A 96 -19.67 16.18 -5.20
N PHE A 97 -19.25 14.93 -5.39
CA PHE A 97 -18.94 14.40 -6.71
C PHE A 97 -20.21 14.11 -7.50
N THR A 98 -20.16 14.35 -8.81
CA THR A 98 -21.21 14.00 -9.75
C THR A 98 -20.65 13.00 -10.74
N ILE A 99 -21.33 11.87 -10.90
CA ILE A 99 -20.89 10.78 -11.78
C ILE A 99 -21.84 10.72 -12.97
N LEU A 100 -21.29 10.92 -14.16
CA LEU A 100 -22.04 10.74 -15.40
C LEU A 100 -21.92 9.29 -15.85
N ILE A 101 -23.01 8.55 -15.75
CA ILE A 101 -23.10 7.18 -16.27
C ILE A 101 -23.63 7.25 -17.70
N LYS A 102 -22.76 7.02 -18.69
CA LYS A 102 -23.15 6.90 -20.11
C LYS A 102 -23.30 5.43 -20.45
N ASN A 103 -24.54 4.99 -20.66
CA ASN A 103 -24.86 3.65 -21.12
C ASN A 103 -25.27 3.69 -22.59
N ASN A 104 -24.63 2.88 -23.43
CA ASN A 104 -25.00 2.69 -24.84
C ASN A 104 -25.35 1.22 -25.05
N ILE A 105 -26.58 0.94 -25.49
CA ILE A 105 -27.07 -0.42 -25.73
C ILE A 105 -27.17 -0.66 -27.23
N HIS A 106 -26.77 -1.85 -27.66
CA HIS A 106 -26.88 -2.29 -29.04
C HIS A 106 -27.65 -3.61 -29.10
N PHE A 107 -28.66 -3.67 -29.96
CA PHE A 107 -29.42 -4.89 -30.28
C PHE A 107 -29.12 -5.29 -31.74
N PRO A 108 -28.10 -6.14 -31.98
CA PRO A 108 -27.60 -6.43 -33.33
C PRO A 108 -28.67 -7.02 -34.24
N ARG A 109 -29.53 -7.88 -33.69
CA ARG A 109 -30.61 -8.55 -34.43
C ARG A 109 -31.61 -7.58 -35.04
N PHE A 110 -31.80 -6.41 -34.43
CA PHE A 110 -32.77 -5.41 -34.87
C PHE A 110 -32.11 -4.18 -35.51
N GLY A 111 -30.76 -4.17 -35.61
CA GLY A 111 -30.02 -3.02 -36.12
C GLY A 111 -30.25 -1.73 -35.31
N PHE A 112 -30.54 -1.85 -34.01
CA PHE A 112 -30.95 -0.74 -33.15
C PHE A 112 -29.89 -0.45 -32.08
N SER A 113 -29.60 0.83 -31.84
CA SER A 113 -28.71 1.29 -30.76
C SER A 113 -29.32 2.49 -30.03
N LYS A 114 -29.00 2.66 -28.74
CA LYS A 114 -29.44 3.80 -27.93
C LYS A 114 -28.43 4.19 -26.86
#